data_AF-A0A9W8VJM8-F1
#
_entry.id   AF-A0A9W8VJM8-F1
#
_cell.length_a   1.000
_cell.length_b   1.000
_cell.length_c   1.000
_cell.angle_alpha   90.00
_cell.angle_beta   90.00
_cell.angle_gamma   90.00
#
_symmetry.space_group_name_H-M   'P 1'
#
loop_
_entity.id
_entity.type
_entity.pdbx_description
1 polymer ?
#
loop_
_entity_poly.entity_id
_entity_poly.type
_entity_poly.pdbx_seq_one_letter_code
_entity_poly.pdbx_strand_id
1 'polypeptide(L)'
;MPEDSHGRDCHAFDATDASEIDPVTFRMNNPTMDWFFRSKINIDPMLSSKLLGRIVIGQIPDERSGEELSNFFERVRLPVKNTHPQQSCVTWVIDAIGALQQQGWAPAFNLDQFKEWALSYADERMKKSGSREPIVRYHGI
;
A
#
# COMPACT_ATOMS: atom_id res chain seq x y z
N MET A 1 -3.33 -19.61 5.46
CA MET A 1 -4.17 -19.14 4.33
C MET A 1 -4.77 -17.82 4.78
N PRO A 2 -4.63 -16.73 4.02
CA PRO A 2 -5.29 -15.48 4.35
C PRO A 2 -6.80 -15.73 4.34
N GLU A 3 -7.52 -15.09 5.26
CA GLU A 3 -8.97 -15.22 5.34
C GLU A 3 -9.61 -14.73 4.03
N ASP A 4 -10.66 -15.43 3.59
CA ASP A 4 -11.44 -15.00 2.44
C ASP A 4 -12.12 -13.67 2.80
N SER A 5 -11.79 -12.60 2.09
CA SER A 5 -12.41 -11.29 2.35
C SER A 5 -13.92 -11.36 2.14
N HIS A 6 -14.66 -10.99 3.17
CA HIS A 6 -16.12 -10.92 3.23
C HIS A 6 -16.66 -9.54 2.82
N GLY A 7 -15.88 -8.78 2.04
CA GLY A 7 -16.25 -7.47 1.52
C GLY A 7 -15.54 -6.34 2.26
N ARG A 8 -16.22 -5.66 3.18
CA ARG A 8 -15.72 -4.46 3.88
C ARG A 8 -14.97 -4.80 5.17
N ASP A 9 -13.97 -5.64 5.06
CA ASP A 9 -13.17 -6.16 6.18
C ASP A 9 -11.69 -5.80 6.09
N CYS A 10 -11.26 -5.15 5.01
CA CYS A 10 -9.86 -4.76 4.84
C CYS A 10 -9.59 -3.36 5.37
N HIS A 11 -8.37 -3.15 5.85
CA HIS A 11 -7.82 -1.83 6.14
C HIS A 11 -6.77 -1.47 5.09
N ALA A 12 -6.82 -0.25 4.58
CA ALA A 12 -5.85 0.27 3.62
C ALA A 12 -5.19 1.54 4.16
N PHE A 13 -3.87 1.55 4.09
CA PHE A 13 -3.02 2.65 4.55
C PHE A 13 -2.11 3.06 3.41
N ASP A 14 -2.03 4.35 3.12
CA ASP A 14 -1.19 4.87 2.04
C ASP A 14 -0.64 6.26 2.35
N ALA A 15 0.47 6.62 1.69
CA ALA A 15 0.96 7.99 1.61
C ALA A 15 0.69 8.52 0.20
N THR A 16 0.08 9.71 0.12
CA THR A 16 -0.31 10.31 -1.15
C THR A 16 -0.08 11.82 -1.14
N ASP A 17 0.28 12.36 -2.29
CA ASP A 17 0.32 13.79 -2.60
C ASP A 17 -0.84 14.21 -3.51
N ALA A 18 -1.86 13.36 -3.64
CA ALA A 18 -2.96 13.54 -4.57
C ALA A 18 -3.61 14.91 -4.38
N SER A 19 -3.74 15.62 -5.49
CA SER A 19 -4.46 16.87 -5.58
C SER A 19 -5.58 16.74 -6.59
N GLU A 20 -6.81 16.87 -6.12
CA GLU A 20 -8.02 16.80 -6.92
C GLU A 20 -8.76 18.14 -6.85
N ILE A 21 -9.49 18.45 -7.92
CA ILE A 21 -10.40 19.61 -7.95
C ILE A 21 -11.70 19.16 -7.29
N ASP A 22 -12.09 19.83 -6.21
CA ASP A 22 -13.41 19.66 -5.62
C ASP A 22 -14.48 20.10 -6.64
N PRO A 23 -15.39 19.20 -7.05
CA PRO A 23 -16.38 19.50 -8.08
C PRO A 23 -17.46 20.50 -7.62
N VAL A 24 -17.59 20.75 -6.31
CA VAL A 24 -18.54 21.69 -5.74
C VAL A 24 -17.92 23.07 -5.63
N THR A 25 -16.71 23.16 -5.07
CA THR A 25 -16.04 24.46 -4.83
C THR A 25 -15.14 24.91 -5.98
N PHE A 26 -14.83 24.02 -6.93
CA PHE A 26 -13.85 24.19 -8.01
C PHE A 26 -12.46 24.60 -7.52
N ARG A 27 -12.12 24.27 -6.27
CA ARG A 27 -10.81 24.52 -5.68
C ARG A 27 -10.01 23.22 -5.59
N MET A 28 -8.68 23.34 -5.62
CA MET A 28 -7.80 22.20 -5.37
C MET A 28 -7.75 21.91 -3.87
N ASN A 29 -7.89 20.63 -3.50
CA ASN A 29 -7.89 20.20 -2.10
C ASN A 29 -6.47 20.13 -1.50
N ASN A 30 -5.46 19.89 -2.34
CA ASN A 30 -4.05 19.82 -1.96
C ASN A 30 -3.18 20.60 -2.96
N PRO A 31 -3.34 21.93 -3.07
CA PRO A 31 -2.68 22.72 -4.12
C PRO A 31 -1.15 22.70 -4.04
N THR A 32 -0.61 22.46 -2.85
CA THR A 32 0.83 22.32 -2.61
C THR A 32 1.36 20.92 -2.95
N MET A 33 0.47 19.95 -3.18
CA MET A 33 0.78 18.53 -3.38
C MET A 33 1.56 17.95 -2.21
N ASP A 34 1.33 18.41 -0.98
CA ASP A 34 2.07 17.89 0.17
C ASP A 34 1.70 16.43 0.44
N TRP A 35 2.70 15.63 0.83
CA TRP A 35 2.48 14.25 1.20
C TRP A 35 1.67 14.21 2.49
N PHE A 36 0.62 13.41 2.52
CA PHE A 36 -0.15 13.11 3.72
C PHE A 36 -0.43 11.62 3.83
N PHE A 37 -0.55 11.17 5.07
CA PHE A 37 -0.97 9.81 5.40
C PHE A 37 -2.48 9.69 5.25
N ARG A 38 -2.94 8.57 4.69
CA ARG A 38 -4.36 8.26 4.54
C ARG A 38 -4.64 6.87 5.08
N SER A 39 -5.60 6.82 6.01
CA SER A 39 -6.13 5.60 6.61
C SER A 39 -7.56 5.38 6.14
N LYS A 40 -7.85 4.19 5.61
CA LYS A 40 -9.18 3.76 5.17
C LYS A 40 -9.53 2.44 5.85
N ILE A 41 -10.51 2.50 6.75
CA ILE A 41 -10.96 1.37 7.55
C ILE A 41 -12.20 0.75 6.91
N ASN A 42 -12.38 -0.57 7.01
CA ASN A 42 -13.55 -1.32 6.51
C ASN A 42 -13.81 -1.11 5.02
N ILE A 43 -12.77 -1.29 4.20
CA ILE A 43 -12.86 -1.19 2.74
C ILE A 43 -12.98 -2.58 2.11
N ASP A 44 -13.53 -2.61 0.89
CA ASP A 44 -13.43 -3.74 -0.02
C ASP A 44 -12.42 -3.38 -1.13
N PRO A 45 -11.23 -3.98 -1.18
CA PRO A 45 -10.23 -3.71 -2.20
C PRO A 45 -10.73 -4.00 -3.62
N MET A 46 -11.67 -4.95 -3.78
CA MET A 46 -12.19 -5.39 -5.07
C MET A 46 -13.09 -4.33 -5.73
N LEU A 47 -13.61 -3.38 -4.96
CA LEU A 47 -14.36 -2.24 -5.49
C LEU A 47 -13.46 -1.18 -6.16
N SER A 48 -12.15 -1.27 -5.98
CA SER A 48 -11.20 -0.36 -6.63
C SER A 48 -10.99 -0.74 -8.10
N SER A 49 -11.44 0.13 -9.01
CA SER A 49 -11.18 -0.01 -10.44
C SER A 49 -9.69 0.10 -10.83
N LYS A 50 -8.84 0.56 -9.90
CA LYS A 50 -7.40 0.73 -10.08
C LYS A 50 -6.57 -0.45 -9.53
N LEU A 51 -7.20 -1.46 -8.92
CA LEU A 51 -6.49 -2.60 -8.34
C LEU A 51 -5.89 -3.49 -9.44
N LEU A 52 -4.56 -3.62 -9.46
CA LEU A 52 -3.85 -4.53 -10.37
C LEU A 52 -3.70 -5.94 -9.77
N GLY A 53 -3.35 -6.03 -8.49
CA GLY A 53 -3.12 -7.27 -7.77
C GLY A 53 -2.80 -7.02 -6.30
N ARG A 54 -2.67 -8.10 -5.53
CA ARG A 54 -2.36 -8.08 -4.10
C ARG A 54 -1.20 -9.01 -3.82
N ILE A 55 -0.29 -8.57 -2.96
CA ILE A 55 0.86 -9.33 -2.51
C ILE A 55 0.72 -9.53 -1.01
N VAL A 56 0.67 -10.79 -0.57
CA VAL A 56 0.68 -11.17 0.83
C VAL A 56 2.14 -11.36 1.25
N ILE A 57 2.56 -10.56 2.22
CA ILE A 57 3.96 -10.52 2.69
C ILE A 57 4.12 -11.03 4.12
N GLY A 58 3.04 -11.37 4.82
CA GLY A 58 3.08 -11.72 6.24
C GLY A 58 1.69 -11.81 6.84
N GLN A 59 1.64 -11.94 8.17
CA GLN A 59 0.42 -12.03 8.95
C GLN A 59 0.57 -11.17 10.22
N ILE A 60 -0.43 -10.33 10.47
CA ILE A 60 -0.54 -9.52 11.68
C ILE A 60 -1.34 -10.33 12.71
N PRO A 61 -1.00 -10.27 14.02
CA PRO A 61 -1.80 -10.92 15.05
C PRO A 61 -3.26 -10.42 15.08
N ASP A 62 -4.21 -11.35 15.26
CA ASP A 62 -5.66 -11.08 15.16
C ASP A 62 -6.16 -10.10 16.24
N GLU A 63 -5.42 -9.92 17.34
CA GLU A 63 -5.82 -9.00 18.42
C GLU A 63 -5.61 -7.52 18.07
N ARG A 64 -5.01 -7.21 16.92
CA ARG A 64 -4.68 -5.83 16.51
C ARG A 64 -5.85 -5.14 15.84
N SER A 65 -6.28 -4.02 16.41
CA SER A 65 -7.36 -3.23 15.83
C SER A 65 -6.87 -2.41 14.62
N GLY A 66 -7.79 -2.05 13.72
CA GLY A 66 -7.48 -1.14 12.61
C GLY A 66 -6.95 0.22 13.08
N GLU A 67 -7.33 0.69 14.28
CA GLU A 67 -6.80 1.91 14.88
C GLU A 67 -5.34 1.74 15.34
N GLU A 68 -5.00 0.61 15.96
CA GLU A 68 -3.61 0.30 16.31
C GLU A 68 -2.72 0.25 15.06
N LEU A 69 -3.21 -0.34 13.97
CA LEU A 69 -2.52 -0.36 12.69
C LEU A 69 -2.39 1.03 12.08
N SER A 70 -3.44 1.86 12.15
CA SER A 70 -3.39 3.25 11.70
C SER A 70 -2.30 4.03 12.44
N ASN A 71 -2.28 3.93 13.77
CA ASN A 71 -1.28 4.58 14.62
C ASN A 71 0.15 4.05 14.37
N PHE A 72 0.28 2.78 13.99
CA PHE A 72 1.56 2.20 13.60
C PHE A 72 2.05 2.79 12.27
N PHE A 73 1.23 2.77 11.23
CA PHE A 73 1.61 3.24 9.90
C PHE A 73 1.78 4.77 9.82
N GLU A 74 1.08 5.54 10.66
CA GLU A 74 1.24 6.99 10.74
C GLU A 74 2.65 7.39 11.21
N ARG A 75 3.36 6.50 11.93
CA ARG A 75 4.76 6.73 12.36
C ARG A 75 5.77 6.52 11.24
N VAL A 76 5.37 5.88 10.14
CA VAL A 76 6.24 5.71 8.97
C VAL A 76 6.44 7.07 8.31
N ARG A 77 7.70 7.46 8.13
CA ARG A 77 8.05 8.78 7.60
C ARG A 77 7.43 8.99 6.22
N LEU A 78 6.71 10.10 6.06
CA LEU A 78 6.17 10.49 4.75
C LEU A 78 7.30 10.84 3.77
N PRO A 79 7.09 10.61 2.45
CA PRO A 79 8.08 10.95 1.44
C PRO A 79 8.45 12.43 1.47
N VAL A 80 9.73 12.73 1.26
CA VAL A 80 10.27 14.10 1.25
C VAL A 80 10.49 14.57 -0.19
N LYS A 81 9.86 15.69 -0.56
CA LYS A 81 10.01 16.30 -1.88
C LYS A 81 11.42 16.82 -2.12
N ASN A 82 11.79 16.92 -3.41
CA ASN A 82 13.03 17.56 -3.87
C ASN A 82 14.32 16.94 -3.30
N THR A 83 14.28 15.64 -2.98
CA THR A 83 15.43 14.86 -2.52
C THR A 83 16.06 14.08 -3.67
N HIS A 84 17.32 13.66 -3.47
CA HIS A 84 18.04 12.78 -4.40
C HIS A 84 18.52 11.53 -3.62
N PRO A 85 18.00 10.32 -3.93
CA PRO A 85 16.99 10.01 -4.94
C PRO A 85 15.60 10.58 -4.59
N GLN A 86 14.75 10.78 -5.60
CA GLN A 86 13.37 11.25 -5.41
C GLN A 86 12.56 10.20 -4.64
N GLN A 87 11.83 10.65 -3.62
CA GLN A 87 10.93 9.81 -2.83
C GLN A 87 9.49 9.87 -3.36
N SER A 88 8.75 8.77 -3.18
CA SER A 88 7.37 8.63 -3.63
C SER A 88 6.55 7.74 -2.70
N CYS A 89 5.28 7.48 -3.04
CA CYS A 89 4.45 6.49 -2.35
C CYS A 89 5.11 5.10 -2.30
N VAL A 90 5.96 4.75 -3.28
CA VAL A 90 6.72 3.50 -3.28
C VAL A 90 7.78 3.52 -2.16
N THR A 91 8.45 4.65 -1.93
CA THR A 91 9.38 4.80 -0.80
C THR A 91 8.67 4.54 0.52
N TRP A 92 7.49 5.15 0.72
CA TRP A 92 6.71 4.94 1.93
C TRP A 92 6.27 3.47 2.11
N VAL A 93 5.83 2.80 1.04
CA VAL A 93 5.45 1.38 1.10
C VAL A 93 6.64 0.51 1.51
N ILE A 94 7.83 0.75 0.95
CA ILE A 94 9.03 -0.01 1.31
C ILE A 94 9.43 0.24 2.77
N ASP A 95 9.39 1.48 3.23
CA ASP A 95 9.65 1.83 4.64
C ASP A 95 8.62 1.20 5.59
N ALA A 96 7.34 1.16 5.18
CA ALA A 96 6.28 0.52 5.93
C ALA A 96 6.48 -1.00 6.04
N ILE A 97 6.90 -1.67 4.96
CA ILE A 97 7.26 -3.10 4.99
C ILE A 97 8.46 -3.32 5.90
N GLY A 98 9.47 -2.47 5.84
CA GLY A 98 10.62 -2.52 6.76
C GLY A 98 10.20 -2.38 8.22
N ALA A 99 9.26 -1.49 8.53
CA ALA A 99 8.68 -1.36 9.87
C ALA A 99 7.94 -2.63 10.31
N LEU A 100 7.16 -3.26 9.41
CA LEU A 100 6.49 -4.54 9.68
C LEU A 100 7.49 -5.66 9.99
N GLN A 101 8.62 -5.71 9.25
CA GLN A 101 9.70 -6.66 9.50
C GLN A 101 10.35 -6.45 10.86
N GLN A 102 10.64 -5.20 11.24
CA GLN A 102 11.21 -4.85 12.55
C GLN A 102 10.27 -5.20 13.70
N GLN A 103 8.96 -5.06 13.48
CA GLN A 103 7.93 -5.41 14.45
C GLN A 103 7.67 -6.92 14.55
N GLY A 104 8.18 -7.71 13.60
CA GLY A 104 7.98 -9.16 13.52
C GLY A 104 6.64 -9.59 12.91
N TRP A 105 5.93 -8.70 12.21
CA TRP A 105 4.66 -8.99 11.53
C TRP A 105 4.84 -9.41 10.06
N ALA A 106 6.05 -9.27 9.53
CA ALA A 106 6.47 -9.80 8.24
C ALA A 106 7.84 -10.49 8.38
N PRO A 107 8.10 -11.57 7.65
CA PRO A 107 9.41 -12.20 7.61
C PRO A 107 10.44 -11.24 7.00
N ALA A 108 11.70 -11.36 7.43
CA ALA A 108 12.80 -10.60 6.86
C ALA A 108 13.14 -11.12 5.46
N PHE A 109 12.99 -10.25 4.46
CA PHE A 109 13.40 -10.45 3.07
C PHE A 109 14.02 -9.16 2.52
N ASN A 110 14.80 -9.29 1.44
CA ASN A 110 15.46 -8.14 0.82
C ASN A 110 14.43 -7.21 0.14
N LEU A 111 14.31 -5.98 0.65
CA LEU A 111 13.32 -5.01 0.17
C LEU A 111 13.59 -4.47 -1.24
N ASP A 112 14.86 -4.38 -1.65
CA ASP A 112 15.23 -3.93 -2.99
C ASP A 112 14.82 -4.97 -4.05
N GLN A 113 15.13 -6.25 -3.80
CA GLN A 113 14.70 -7.36 -4.66
C GLN A 113 13.17 -7.49 -4.67
N PHE A 114 12.52 -7.31 -3.53
CA PHE A 114 11.06 -7.31 -3.44
C PHE A 114 10.45 -6.20 -4.31
N LYS A 115 11.01 -4.99 -4.27
CA LYS A 115 10.54 -3.86 -5.07
C LYS A 115 10.64 -4.16 -6.56
N GLU A 116 11.77 -4.66 -7.03
CA GLU A 116 11.97 -5.04 -8.44
C GLU A 116 10.98 -6.13 -8.88
N TRP A 117 10.80 -7.15 -8.04
CA TRP A 117 9.86 -8.23 -8.30
C TRP A 117 8.39 -7.74 -8.32
N ALA A 118 8.00 -6.88 -7.39
CA ALA A 118 6.64 -6.34 -7.30
C ALA A 118 6.28 -5.48 -8.52
N LEU A 119 7.26 -4.72 -9.05
CA LEU A 119 7.10 -3.98 -10.30
C LEU A 119 6.89 -4.93 -11.49
N SER A 120 7.72 -5.97 -11.62
CA SER A 120 7.53 -6.98 -12.67
C SER A 120 6.18 -7.68 -12.59
N TYR A 121 5.72 -7.98 -11.37
CA TYR A 121 4.38 -8.55 -11.14
C TYR A 121 3.27 -7.59 -11.60
N ALA A 122 3.38 -6.30 -11.27
CA ALA A 122 2.40 -5.30 -11.69
C ALA A 122 2.38 -5.13 -13.22
N ASP A 123 3.55 -5.11 -13.88
CA ASP A 123 3.68 -5.01 -15.34
C ASP A 123 3.02 -6.20 -16.05
N GLU A 124 3.19 -7.43 -15.55
CA GLU A 124 2.49 -8.60 -16.10
C GLU A 124 0.97 -8.50 -15.93
N ARG A 125 0.50 -8.04 -14.76
CA ARG A 125 -0.94 -7.85 -14.48
C ARG A 125 -1.58 -6.79 -15.38
N MET A 126 -0.82 -5.77 -15.78
CA MET A 126 -1.28 -4.75 -16.73
C MET A 126 -1.55 -5.30 -18.14
N LYS A 127 -1.01 -6.47 -18.51
CA LYS A 127 -1.25 -7.11 -19.82
C LYS A 127 -2.67 -7.71 -19.97
N LYS A 128 -3.57 -7.48 -18.99
CA LYS A 128 -4.99 -7.89 -18.97
C LYS A 128 -5.20 -9.33 -19.46
N SER A 129 -5.76 -9.52 -20.65
CA SER A 129 -6.17 -10.81 -21.23
C SER A 129 -5.01 -11.79 -21.52
N GLY A 130 -3.75 -11.35 -21.35
CA GLY A 130 -2.56 -12.21 -21.43
C GLY A 130 -1.82 -12.42 -20.11
N SER A 131 -2.32 -11.88 -18.99
CA SER A 131 -1.64 -11.99 -17.70
C SER A 131 -1.56 -13.44 -17.24
N ARG A 132 -0.35 -13.92 -16.98
CA ARG A 132 -0.10 -15.23 -16.34
C ARG A 132 -0.11 -15.16 -14.82
N GLU A 133 -0.10 -13.94 -14.28
CA GLU A 133 -0.02 -13.70 -12.86
C GLU A 133 -1.41 -13.68 -12.20
N PRO A 134 -1.58 -14.38 -11.06
CA PRO A 134 -2.83 -14.39 -10.30
C PRO A 134 -3.06 -13.02 -9.64
N ILE A 135 -4.32 -12.73 -9.28
CA ILE A 135 -4.71 -11.50 -8.59
C ILE A 135 -4.15 -11.41 -7.15
N VAL A 136 -3.83 -12.55 -6.54
CA VAL A 136 -3.17 -12.63 -5.23
C VAL A 136 -1.89 -13.45 -5.37
N ARG A 137 -0.76 -12.91 -4.92
CA ARG A 137 0.54 -13.59 -4.82
C ARG A 137 1.03 -13.60 -3.38
N TYR A 138 1.80 -14.62 -3.04
CA TYR A 138 2.47 -14.76 -1.76
C TYR A 138 3.96 -14.49 -1.96
N HIS A 139 4.58 -13.74 -1.05
CA HIS A 139 5.99 -13.45 -1.07
C HIS A 139 6.62 -13.73 0.28
N GLY A 140 7.65 -14.58 0.29
CA GLY A 140 8.43 -14.87 1.50
C GLY A 140 7.69 -15.68 2.57
N ILE A 141 6.57 -16.33 2.22
CA ILE A 141 5.75 -17.17 3.11
C ILE A 141 5.32 -18.46 2.40
#